data_AF-A0A0B0ILG4-F1
#
_entry.id   AF-A0A0B0ILG4-F1
#
_cell.length_a   1.000
_cell.length_b   1.000
_cell.length_c   1.000
_cell.angle_alpha   90.00
_cell.angle_beta   90.00
_cell.angle_gamma   90.00
#
_symmetry.space_group_name_H-M   'P 1'
#
loop_
_entity.id
_entity.type
_entity.pdbx_description
1 polymer ?
#
loop_
_entity_poly.entity_id
_entity_poly.type
_entity_poly.pdbx_seq_one_letter_code
_entity_poly.pdbx_strand_id
1 'polypeptide(L)' 'MKILRSIFSVIVIVLAGYSLFTQNFEFMPYLMLILSFSVLLTGVIELQKDKKAFWGYFSIFSSLFVFYVSITMLLS' A
#
# COMPACT_ATOMS: atom_id res chain seq x y z
N MET A 1 2.17 6.78 14.28
CA MET A 1 1.31 6.27 13.19
C MET A 1 1.07 7.25 12.01
N LYS A 2 0.84 8.56 12.22
CA LYS A 2 0.59 9.50 11.10
C LYS A 2 1.82 9.76 10.20
N ILE A 3 3.00 9.91 10.80
CA ILE A 3 4.27 10.17 10.08
C ILE A 3 4.66 9.00 9.19
N LEU A 4 4.60 7.77 9.70
CA LEU A 4 4.94 6.58 8.92
C LEU A 4 4.06 6.43 7.67
N ARG A 5 2.74 6.63 7.83
CA ARG A 5 1.79 6.64 6.71
C ARG A 5 2.11 7.74 5.68
N SER A 6 2.50 8.93 6.15
CA SER A 6 2.88 10.03 5.27
C SER A 6 4.13 9.70 4.44
N ILE A 7 5.14 9.09 5.07
CA ILE A 7 6.38 8.68 4.41
C ILE A 7 6.08 7.61 3.35
N PHE A 8 5.32 6.57 3.70
CA PHE A 8 4.90 5.53 2.76
C PHE A 8 4.13 6.11 1.57
N SER A 9 3.20 7.03 1.83
CA SER A 9 2.41 7.66 0.77
C SER A 9 3.27 8.50 -0.18
N VAL A 10 4.25 9.24 0.34
CA VAL A 10 5.18 10.03 -0.50
C VAL A 10 6.04 9.11 -1.36
N ILE A 11 6.58 8.03 -0.79
CA ILE A 11 7.39 7.03 -1.52
C ILE A 11 6.58 6.44 -2.67
N VAL A 12 5.34 6.01 -2.40
CA VAL A 12 4.44 5.46 -3.43
C VAL A 12 4.20 6.46 -4.56
N ILE A 13 3.92 7.73 -4.25
CA ILE A 13 3.66 8.76 -5.26
C ILE A 13 4.89 9.00 -6.13
N VAL A 14 6.08 9.08 -5.52
CA VAL A 14 7.34 9.30 -6.24
C VAL A 14 7.66 8.12 -7.16
N LEU A 15 7.57 6.88 -6.66
CA LEU A 15 7.80 5.68 -7.48
C LEU A 15 6.75 5.55 -8.59
N ALA A 16 5.48 5.84 -8.30
CA ALA A 16 4.41 5.75 -9.30
C ALA A 16 4.60 6.80 -10.41
N GLY A 17 4.97 8.02 -10.03
CA GLY A 17 5.37 9.06 -10.97
C GLY A 17 6.56 8.62 -11.82
N TYR A 18 7.61 8.10 -11.18
CA TYR A 18 8.80 7.62 -11.88
C TYR A 18 8.46 6.53 -12.90
N SER A 19 7.71 5.49 -12.52
CA SER A 19 7.31 4.41 -13.45
C SER A 19 6.43 4.91 -14.60
N LEU A 20 5.53 5.85 -14.36
CA LEU A 20 4.69 6.42 -15.43
C LEU A 20 5.50 7.26 -16.42
N PHE A 21 6.42 8.10 -15.92
CA PHE A 21 7.25 8.95 -16.77
C PHE A 21 8.29 8.16 -17.56
N THR A 22 8.91 7.15 -16.93
CA THR A 22 9.93 6.32 -17.59
C THR A 22 9.35 5.17 -18.39
N GLN A 23 8.04 4.91 -18.27
CA GLN A 23 7.37 3.70 -18.75
C GLN A 23 8.06 2.39 -18.31
N ASN A 24 8.87 2.45 -17.25
CA ASN A 24 9.55 1.29 -16.68
C ASN A 24 8.78 0.80 -15.45
N PHE A 25 8.20 -0.39 -15.60
CA PHE A 25 7.41 -1.08 -14.57
C PHE A 25 8.20 -2.18 -13.85
N GLU A 26 9.52 -2.27 -14.00
CA GLU A 26 10.37 -3.21 -13.26
C GLU A 26 10.22 -3.06 -11.73
N PHE A 27 9.93 -1.85 -11.25
CA PHE A 27 9.71 -1.56 -9.83
C PHE A 27 8.25 -1.68 -9.39
N MET A 28 7.33 -2.01 -10.30
CA MET A 28 5.89 -2.17 -10.01
C MET A 28 5.60 -3.17 -8.88
N PRO A 29 6.23 -4.36 -8.79
CA PRO A 29 5.99 -5.27 -7.67
C PRO A 29 6.41 -4.66 -6.34
N TYR A 30 7.54 -3.95 -6.28
CA TYR A 30 7.98 -3.23 -5.07
C TYR A 30 7.00 -2.11 -4.68
N LEU A 31 6.48 -1.39 -5.68
CA LEU A 31 5.47 -0.35 -5.51
C LEU A 31 4.18 -0.89 -4.89
N MET A 32 3.66 -2.01 -5.44
CA MET A 32 2.48 -2.69 -4.92
C MET A 32 2.71 -3.23 -3.50
N LEU A 33 3.92 -3.71 -3.21
CA LEU A 33 4.30 -4.22 -1.90
C LEU A 33 4.29 -3.07 -0.86
N ILE A 34 4.90 -1.92 -1.17
CA ILE A 34 4.87 -0.72 -0.31
C ILE A 34 3.43 -0.20 -0.14
N LEU A 35 2.63 -0.20 -1.20
CA LEU A 35 1.21 0.15 -1.17
C LEU A 35 0.42 -0.75 -0.22
N SER A 36 0.64 -2.07 -0.27
CA SER A 36 -0.05 -3.02 0.62
C SER A 36 0.19 -2.69 2.09
N PHE A 37 1.44 -2.41 2.49
CA PHE A 37 1.78 -2.01 3.85
C PHE A 37 1.16 -0.66 4.24
N SER A 38 1.09 0.29 3.32
CA SER A 38 0.45 1.59 3.55
C SER A 38 -1.06 1.45 3.83
N VAL A 39 -1.74 0.60 3.06
CA VAL A 39 -3.17 0.29 3.23
C VAL A 39 -3.41 -0.49 4.54
N LEU A 40 -2.51 -1.42 4.89
CA LEU A 40 -2.58 -2.15 6.16
C LEU A 40 -2.43 -1.21 7.36
N LEU A 41 -1.41 -0.34 7.34
CA LEU A 41 -1.20 0.69 8.36
C LEU A 41 -2.42 1.60 8.49
N THR A 42 -3.04 1.98 7.38
CA THR A 42 -4.27 2.79 7.38
C THR A 42 -5.41 2.05 8.07
N GLY A 43 -5.66 0.79 7.71
CA GLY A 43 -6.70 -0.04 8.32
C GLY A 43 -6.51 -0.23 9.82
N VAL A 44 -5.28 -0.50 10.27
CA VAL A 44 -4.94 -0.64 11.70
C VAL A 44 -5.16 0.68 12.46
N ILE A 45 -4.77 1.82 11.90
CA ILE A 45 -5.00 3.14 12.51
C ILE A 45 -6.49 3.45 12.64
N GLU A 46 -7.28 3.04 11.65
CA GLU A 46 -8.73 3.26 11.60
C GLU A 46 -9.47 2.37 12.60
N LEU A 47 -8.99 1.12 12.80
CA LEU A 47 -9.45 0.21 13.84
C LEU A 47 -9.11 0.75 15.24
N GLN A 48 -7.88 1.23 15.46
CA GLN A 48 -7.44 1.79 16.75
C GLN A 48 -8.17 3.08 17.14
N LYS A 49 -8.74 3.81 16.18
CA LYS A 49 -9.46 5.05 16.44
C LYS A 49 -10.95 4.86 16.72
N ASP A 50 -11.44 3.63 16.75
CA ASP A 50 -12.84 3.25 17.02
C ASP A 50 -13.90 3.94 16.15
N LYS A 51 -13.49 4.69 15.13
CA LYS A 51 -14.40 5.56 14.38
C LYS A 51 -15.14 4.81 13.28
N LYS A 52 -14.57 3.74 12.72
CA LYS A 52 -15.15 2.93 11.62
C LYS A 52 -14.52 1.54 11.51
N ALA A 53 -14.76 0.67 12.49
CA ALA A 53 -14.20 -0.70 12.49
C ALA A 53 -14.42 -1.44 11.16
N PHE A 54 -15.60 -1.30 10.54
CA PHE A 54 -15.92 -1.90 9.23
C PHE A 54 -14.96 -1.46 8.10
N TRP A 55 -14.64 -0.17 8.02
CA TRP A 55 -13.68 0.36 7.05
C TRP A 55 -12.26 -0.11 7.34
N GLY A 56 -11.88 -0.19 8.62
CA GLY A 56 -10.57 -0.72 9.02
C GLY A 56 -10.38 -2.19 8.64
N TYR A 57 -11.38 -3.05 8.89
CA TYR A 57 -11.35 -4.46 8.47
C TYR A 57 -11.31 -4.61 6.95
N PHE A 58 -12.10 -3.81 6.22
CA PHE A 58 -12.08 -3.81 4.76
C PHE A 58 -10.70 -3.39 4.21
N SER A 59 -10.08 -2.37 4.81
CA SER A 59 -8.73 -1.92 4.44
C SER A 59 -7.69 -3.01 4.72
N ILE A 60 -7.78 -3.72 5.85
CA ILE A 60 -6.87 -4.85 6.15
C ILE A 60 -7.05 -5.98 5.11
N PHE A 61 -8.29 -6.35 4.80
CA PHE A 61 -8.57 -7.37 3.78
C PHE A 61 -8.04 -6.96 2.40
N SER A 62 -8.29 -5.71 1.99
CA SER A 62 -7.75 -5.15 0.75
C SER A 62 -6.21 -5.17 0.74
N SER A 63 -5.55 -4.87 1.86
CA SER A 63 -4.09 -4.92 1.94
C SER A 63 -3.52 -6.31 1.73
N LEU A 64 -4.19 -7.36 2.24
CA LEU A 64 -3.78 -8.75 2.05
C LEU A 64 -3.91 -9.18 0.59
N PHE A 65 -4.97 -8.75 -0.08
CA PHE A 65 -5.15 -8.99 -1.51
C PHE A 65 -4.05 -8.31 -2.34
N VAL A 66 -3.77 -7.04 -2.08
CA VAL A 66 -2.70 -6.30 -2.78
C VAL A 66 -1.33 -6.91 -2.48
N PHE A 67 -1.10 -7.39 -1.26
CA PHE A 67 0.12 -8.11 -0.91
C PHE A 67 0.29 -9.41 -1.71
N TYR A 68 -0.77 -10.21 -1.82
CA TYR A 68 -0.76 -11.41 -2.66
C TYR A 68 -0.43 -11.08 -4.12
N VAL A 69 -1.10 -10.08 -4.70
CA VAL A 69 -0.82 -9.62 -6.07
C VAL A 69 0.63 -9.16 -6.22
N SER A 70 1.18 -8.45 -5.24
CA SER A 70 2.59 -8.00 -5.28
C SER A 70 3.58 -9.17 -5.32
N ILE A 71 3.31 -10.25 -4.57
CA ILE A 71 4.14 -11.45 -4.58
C ILE A 71 4.02 -12.18 -5.92
N THR A 72 2.80 -12.34 -6.44
CA THR A 72 2.60 -12.96 -7.76
C THR A 72 3.32 -12.18 -8.86
N MET A 73 3.27 -10.85 -8.81
CA MET A 73 3.96 -9.99 -9.77
C MET A 73 5.49 -10.05 -9.63
N LEU A 74 6.01 -10.26 -8.43
CA LEU A 74 7.45 -10.42 -8.17
C LEU A 74 7.98 -11.80 -8.63
N LEU A 75 7.11 -12.82 -8.65
CA LEU A 75 7.46 -14.17 -9.06
C LEU A 75 7.25 -14.43 -10.57
N SER A 76 6.48 -13.57 -11.25
CA SER A 76 6.22 -13.61 -12.69
C SER A 76 7.37 -13.09 -13.52
#